data_AF-A0A316PMN9-F1
#
_entry.id   AF-A0A316PMN9-F1
#
_cell.length_a   1.000
_cell.length_b   1.000
_cell.length_c   1.000
_cell.angle_alpha   90.00
_cell.angle_beta   90.00
_cell.angle_gamma   90.00
#
_symmetry.space_group_name_H-M   'P 1'
#
loop_
_entity.id
_entity.type
_entity.pdbx_description
1 polymer ?
#
loop_
_entity_poly.entity_id
_entity_poly.type
_entity_poly.pdbx_seq_one_letter_code
_entity_poly.pdbx_strand_id
1 'polypeptide(L)'
;MDAYRMDILRPAQVQGCLGWYARQGADGRWAPMAAAPGAHVEFRAARQNAAPLAVIGVCSAAAPCPQAQAVAGQFGAHGLLLLPPAAPDGPAPLAFLLQNAAQSAPPGMRVLAALPVKTGGALLGAYFDAGFALCAMRGLFELRPHYIFLYAPGGCAAPQAWLPAADTLALSRALAQGAAGVALRQCAAGMHVGLCTSFKIAQNPRFCV
;
A
#
# COMPACT_ATOMS: atom_id res chain seq x y z
N MET A 1 14.43 0.31 -20.07
CA MET A 1 13.69 -0.09 -18.87
C MET A 1 14.36 -1.33 -18.32
N ASP A 2 14.97 -1.23 -17.15
CA ASP A 2 15.50 -2.41 -16.48
C ASP A 2 14.34 -3.36 -16.16
N ALA A 3 14.39 -4.58 -16.67
CA ALA A 3 13.30 -5.52 -16.55
C ALA A 3 13.28 -6.11 -15.12
N TYR A 4 12.45 -5.52 -14.25
CA TYR A 4 12.15 -6.13 -12.95
C TYR A 4 11.41 -7.46 -13.13
N ARG A 5 11.65 -8.41 -12.22
CA ARG A 5 10.91 -9.67 -12.09
C ARG A 5 10.27 -9.75 -10.71
N MET A 6 9.12 -10.40 -10.63
CA MET A 6 8.43 -10.67 -9.36
C MET A 6 8.72 -12.11 -8.93
N ASP A 7 9.16 -12.28 -7.69
CA ASP A 7 9.35 -13.60 -7.05
C ASP A 7 8.55 -13.68 -5.75
N ILE A 8 8.02 -14.88 -5.46
CA ILE A 8 7.50 -15.22 -4.13
C ILE A 8 8.66 -15.69 -3.26
N LEU A 9 8.83 -15.07 -2.10
CA LEU A 9 9.94 -15.36 -1.20
C LEU A 9 9.67 -16.61 -0.35
N ARG A 10 10.65 -17.50 -0.28
CA ARG A 10 10.67 -18.61 0.69
C ARG A 10 10.97 -18.07 2.09
N PRO A 11 10.58 -18.76 3.18
CA PRO A 11 10.81 -18.30 4.55
C PRO A 11 12.24 -17.84 4.85
N ALA A 12 13.26 -18.59 4.39
CA ALA A 12 14.67 -18.22 4.58
C ALA A 12 15.05 -16.90 3.86
N GLN A 13 14.44 -16.61 2.71
CA GLN A 13 14.68 -15.36 1.96
C GLN A 13 13.97 -14.18 2.62
N VAL A 14 12.81 -14.40 3.23
CA VAL A 14 12.09 -13.37 4.01
C VAL A 14 12.96 -12.89 5.17
N GLN A 15 13.61 -13.81 5.89
CA GLN A 15 14.50 -13.47 7.01
C GLN A 15 15.60 -12.47 6.61
N GLY A 16 16.22 -12.66 5.44
CA GLY A 16 17.23 -11.73 4.91
C GLY A 16 16.68 -10.32 4.60
N CYS A 17 15.37 -10.21 4.35
CA CYS A 17 14.71 -8.94 4.06
C CYS A 17 14.12 -8.26 5.32
N LEU A 18 13.94 -8.98 6.43
CA LEU A 18 13.41 -8.41 7.68
C LEU A 18 14.26 -7.25 8.21
N GLY A 19 15.58 -7.28 7.97
CA GLY A 19 16.47 -6.18 8.30
C GLY A 19 16.12 -4.87 7.60
N TRP A 20 15.45 -4.91 6.44
CA TRP A 20 15.01 -3.71 5.72
C TRP A 20 13.82 -3.07 6.40
N TYR A 21 12.85 -3.89 6.83
CA TYR A 21 11.72 -3.45 7.64
C TYR A 21 12.21 -2.88 8.97
N ALA A 22 13.14 -3.52 9.65
CA ALA A 22 13.69 -3.03 10.91
C ALA A 22 14.29 -1.61 10.79
N ARG A 23 14.96 -1.30 9.67
CA ARG A 23 15.49 0.05 9.40
C ARG A 23 14.39 1.11 9.22
N GLN A 24 13.16 0.71 8.89
CA GLN A 24 11.99 1.61 8.86
C GLN A 24 11.41 1.87 10.27
N GLY A 25 12.04 1.34 11.33
CA GLY A 25 11.69 1.64 12.71
C GLY A 25 10.48 0.88 13.22
N ALA A 26 9.55 1.59 13.89
CA ALA A 26 8.38 0.98 14.52
C ALA A 26 7.48 0.26 13.51
N ASP A 27 7.37 0.78 12.29
CA ASP A 27 6.63 0.16 11.20
C ASP A 27 7.36 -1.04 10.60
N GLY A 28 8.53 -1.42 11.10
CA GLY A 28 9.19 -2.69 10.78
C GLY A 28 8.82 -3.84 11.71
N ARG A 29 8.27 -3.54 12.89
CA ARG A 29 8.05 -4.54 13.96
C ARG A 29 6.96 -5.56 13.65
N TRP A 30 6.03 -5.23 12.76
CA TRP A 30 5.00 -6.17 12.30
C TRP A 30 5.57 -7.27 11.39
N ALA A 31 6.67 -6.98 10.66
CA ALA A 31 7.16 -7.87 9.61
C ALA A 31 7.62 -9.24 10.15
N PRO A 32 8.33 -9.35 11.28
CA PRO A 32 8.60 -10.64 11.92
C PRO A 32 7.34 -11.42 12.28
N MET A 33 6.26 -10.75 12.73
CA MET A 33 5.00 -11.40 13.07
C MET A 33 4.30 -11.94 11.82
N ALA A 34 4.31 -11.16 10.73
CA ALA A 34 3.78 -11.57 9.44
C ALA A 34 4.61 -12.69 8.78
N ALA A 35 5.90 -12.79 9.09
CA ALA A 35 6.79 -13.84 8.61
C ALA A 35 6.73 -15.12 9.47
N ALA A 36 6.01 -15.10 10.60
CA ALA A 36 5.90 -16.25 11.48
C ALA A 36 5.10 -17.39 10.81
N PRO A 37 5.42 -18.66 11.12
CA PRO A 37 4.62 -19.80 10.66
C PRO A 37 3.15 -19.63 11.03
N GLY A 38 2.25 -19.83 10.05
CA GLY A 38 0.80 -19.70 10.26
C GLY A 38 0.24 -18.28 10.15
N ALA A 39 1.04 -17.26 9.82
CA ALA A 39 0.55 -15.88 9.66
C ALA A 39 -0.30 -15.65 8.39
N HIS A 40 -0.29 -16.59 7.44
CA HIS A 40 -1.01 -16.52 6.16
C HIS A 40 -0.68 -15.26 5.32
N VAL A 41 0.57 -14.80 5.41
CA VAL A 41 1.11 -13.70 4.59
C VAL A 41 2.09 -14.28 3.57
N GLU A 42 1.86 -14.01 2.30
CA GLU A 42 2.79 -14.29 1.22
C GLU A 42 3.71 -13.08 1.01
N PHE A 43 5.02 -13.26 1.07
CA PHE A 43 5.96 -12.18 0.77
C PHE A 43 6.38 -12.24 -0.69
N ARG A 44 6.23 -11.11 -1.39
CA ARG A 44 6.64 -10.95 -2.79
C ARG A 44 7.77 -9.95 -2.87
N ALA A 45 8.68 -10.14 -3.82
CA ALA A 45 9.80 -9.25 -4.07
C ALA A 45 9.89 -8.84 -5.53
N ALA A 46 10.18 -7.56 -5.77
CA ALA A 46 10.73 -7.10 -7.03
C ALA A 46 12.23 -7.35 -7.03
N ARG A 47 12.74 -7.92 -8.12
CA ARG A 47 14.14 -8.25 -8.31
C ARG A 47 14.67 -7.69 -9.61
N GLN A 48 15.94 -7.34 -9.58
CA GLN A 48 16.77 -7.18 -10.77
C GLN A 48 17.95 -8.14 -10.61
N ASN A 49 18.16 -9.00 -11.60
CA ASN A 49 19.08 -10.14 -11.48
C ASN A 49 18.74 -11.00 -10.24
N ALA A 50 19.74 -11.35 -9.43
CA ALA A 50 19.56 -12.16 -8.22
C ALA A 50 19.26 -11.33 -6.95
N ALA A 51 19.19 -10.00 -7.03
CA ALA A 51 19.03 -9.13 -5.87
C ALA A 51 17.56 -8.67 -5.72
N PRO A 52 16.93 -8.87 -4.54
CA PRO A 52 15.68 -8.18 -4.23
C PRO A 52 15.95 -6.67 -4.10
N LEU A 53 14.99 -5.86 -4.53
CA LEU A 53 15.04 -4.38 -4.51
C LEU A 53 13.85 -3.78 -3.76
N ALA A 54 12.72 -4.47 -3.78
CA ALA A 54 11.55 -4.15 -2.97
C ALA A 54 10.86 -5.42 -2.52
N VAL A 55 10.20 -5.39 -1.36
CA VAL A 55 9.43 -6.49 -0.79
C VAL A 55 8.10 -5.96 -0.28
N ILE A 56 7.02 -6.72 -0.46
CA ILE A 56 5.72 -6.49 0.18
C ILE A 56 5.21 -7.78 0.79
N GLY A 57 4.46 -7.66 1.89
CA GLY A 57 3.60 -8.73 2.36
C GLY A 57 2.24 -8.66 1.67
N VAL A 58 1.65 -9.81 1.37
CA VAL A 58 0.34 -9.93 0.73
C VAL A 58 -0.50 -10.88 1.57
N CYS A 59 -1.65 -10.40 2.05
CA CYS A 59 -2.59 -11.24 2.78
C CYS A 59 -4.03 -11.06 2.28
N SER A 60 -4.82 -12.11 2.38
CA SER A 60 -6.27 -12.01 2.19
C SER A 60 -6.89 -11.27 3.38
N ALA A 61 -7.87 -10.40 3.14
CA ALA A 61 -8.67 -9.78 4.19
C ALA A 61 -9.51 -10.80 4.98
N ALA A 62 -9.66 -12.04 4.47
CA ALA A 62 -10.27 -13.15 5.20
C ALA A 62 -9.26 -13.98 6.01
N ALA A 63 -7.96 -13.66 5.96
CA ALA A 63 -6.94 -14.38 6.73
C ALA A 63 -7.16 -14.18 8.25
N PRO A 64 -6.87 -15.20 9.08
CA PRO A 64 -6.99 -15.09 10.53
C PRO A 64 -5.79 -14.35 11.15
N CYS A 65 -5.37 -13.23 10.54
CA CYS A 65 -4.31 -12.38 11.07
C CYS A 65 -4.85 -11.00 11.48
N PRO A 66 -4.25 -10.34 12.49
CA PRO A 66 -4.77 -9.09 13.01
C PRO A 66 -4.86 -7.95 11.97
N GLN A 67 -3.94 -7.94 11.00
CA GLN A 67 -3.93 -6.95 9.92
C GLN A 67 -5.13 -7.14 8.97
N ALA A 68 -5.45 -8.39 8.63
CA ALA A 68 -6.62 -8.71 7.82
C ALA A 68 -7.93 -8.35 8.54
N GLN A 69 -8.03 -8.66 9.84
CA GLN A 69 -9.19 -8.29 10.66
C GLN A 69 -9.40 -6.76 10.73
N ALA A 70 -8.32 -5.99 10.91
CA ALA A 70 -8.39 -4.53 10.94
C ALA A 70 -8.91 -3.92 9.63
N VAL A 71 -8.65 -4.57 8.49
CA VAL A 71 -9.14 -4.14 7.18
C VAL A 71 -10.55 -4.65 6.90
N ALA A 72 -10.85 -5.91 7.25
CA ALA A 72 -12.14 -6.54 7.01
C ALA A 72 -13.31 -5.79 7.66
N GLY A 73 -13.12 -5.29 8.88
CA GLY A 73 -14.15 -4.53 9.62
C GLY A 73 -14.61 -3.25 8.92
N GLN A 74 -13.88 -2.77 7.91
CA GLN A 74 -14.17 -1.50 7.25
C GLN A 74 -14.31 -1.58 5.74
N PHE A 75 -13.52 -2.43 5.10
CA PHE A 75 -13.49 -2.55 3.64
C PHE A 75 -14.14 -3.85 3.15
N GLY A 76 -14.60 -4.69 4.08
CA GLY A 76 -15.18 -6.01 3.84
C GLY A 76 -14.13 -7.12 3.80
N ALA A 77 -14.58 -8.36 3.94
CA ALA A 77 -13.71 -9.54 3.94
C ALA A 77 -13.22 -9.95 2.53
N HIS A 78 -13.80 -9.38 1.47
CA HIS A 78 -13.44 -9.65 0.08
C HIS A 78 -12.38 -8.68 -0.43
N GLY A 79 -11.14 -8.88 0.02
CA GLY A 79 -10.03 -8.07 -0.43
C GLY A 79 -8.66 -8.72 -0.25
N LEU A 80 -7.69 -8.20 -0.97
CA LEU A 80 -6.28 -8.43 -0.82
C LEU A 80 -5.67 -7.21 -0.14
N LEU A 81 -4.93 -7.42 0.93
CA LEU A 81 -4.19 -6.38 1.63
C LEU A 81 -2.70 -6.54 1.33
N LEU A 82 -2.14 -5.51 0.71
CA LEU A 82 -0.70 -5.33 0.56
C LEU A 82 -0.20 -4.62 1.82
N LEU A 83 0.54 -5.35 2.63
CA LEU A 83 1.15 -4.86 3.86
C LEU A 83 2.29 -3.88 3.53
N PRO A 84 2.73 -3.07 4.50
CA PRO A 84 3.76 -2.07 4.30
C PRO A 84 4.97 -2.61 3.51
N PRO A 85 5.56 -1.82 2.60
CA PRO A 85 6.66 -2.27 1.77
C PRO A 85 8.01 -2.02 2.42
N ALA A 86 9.00 -2.83 2.08
CA ALA A 86 10.41 -2.50 2.22
C ALA A 86 11.04 -2.26 0.85
N ALA A 87 11.49 -1.04 0.56
CA ALA A 87 12.06 -0.66 -0.74
C ALA A 87 13.34 0.18 -0.55
N PRO A 88 14.48 -0.44 -0.16
CA PRO A 88 15.73 0.27 0.08
C PRO A 88 16.28 0.98 -1.17
N ASP A 89 16.02 0.44 -2.36
CA ASP A 89 16.54 0.96 -3.63
C ASP A 89 15.56 1.91 -4.35
N GLY A 90 14.56 2.41 -3.63
CA GLY A 90 13.66 3.48 -4.09
C GLY A 90 12.30 3.02 -4.63
N PRO A 91 11.52 3.96 -5.20
CA PRO A 91 10.09 3.76 -5.48
C PRO A 91 9.78 2.94 -6.73
N ALA A 92 10.65 2.94 -7.75
CA ALA A 92 10.41 2.24 -9.02
C ALA A 92 10.19 0.72 -8.90
N PRO A 93 11.06 -0.06 -8.23
CA PRO A 93 10.82 -1.49 -8.05
C PRO A 93 9.55 -1.77 -7.22
N LEU A 94 9.20 -0.87 -6.29
CA LEU A 94 7.96 -0.98 -5.52
C LEU A 94 6.72 -0.74 -6.39
N ALA A 95 6.73 0.25 -7.28
CA ALA A 95 5.61 0.52 -8.19
C ALA A 95 5.30 -0.70 -9.07
N PHE A 96 6.34 -1.31 -9.64
CA PHE A 96 6.24 -2.58 -10.37
C PHE A 96 5.60 -3.69 -9.52
N LEU A 97 6.05 -3.84 -8.27
CA LEU A 97 5.58 -4.89 -7.37
C LEU A 97 4.11 -4.70 -6.97
N LEU A 98 3.72 -3.46 -6.66
CA LEU A 98 2.34 -3.08 -6.34
C LEU A 98 1.40 -3.35 -7.52
N GLN A 99 1.80 -2.95 -8.72
CA GLN A 99 1.02 -3.18 -9.93
C GLN A 99 0.85 -4.68 -10.21
N ASN A 100 1.93 -5.46 -10.12
CA ASN A 100 1.87 -6.90 -10.33
C ASN A 100 0.97 -7.59 -9.30
N ALA A 101 1.11 -7.24 -8.02
CA ALA A 101 0.28 -7.80 -6.95
C ALA A 101 -1.20 -7.48 -7.17
N ALA A 102 -1.52 -6.24 -7.55
CA ALA A 102 -2.88 -5.82 -7.81
C ALA A 102 -3.50 -6.52 -9.03
N GLN A 103 -2.74 -6.67 -10.12
CA GLN A 103 -3.20 -7.35 -11.33
C GLN A 103 -3.37 -8.86 -11.15
N SER A 104 -2.61 -9.47 -10.24
CA SER A 104 -2.72 -10.89 -9.90
C SER A 104 -3.85 -11.22 -8.93
N ALA A 105 -4.54 -10.21 -8.39
CA ALA A 105 -5.61 -10.42 -7.43
C ALA A 105 -6.77 -11.21 -8.08
N PRO A 106 -7.40 -12.16 -7.35
CA PRO A 106 -8.55 -12.89 -7.86
C PRO A 106 -9.68 -11.96 -8.33
N PRO A 107 -10.41 -12.31 -9.40
CA PRO A 107 -11.54 -11.51 -9.87
C PRO A 107 -12.53 -11.20 -8.75
N GLY A 108 -12.96 -9.94 -8.67
CA GLY A 108 -13.90 -9.46 -7.65
C GLY A 108 -13.27 -9.08 -6.31
N MET A 109 -11.98 -9.34 -6.09
CA MET A 109 -11.29 -8.86 -4.89
C MET A 109 -10.90 -7.39 -4.98
N ARG A 110 -11.09 -6.66 -3.89
CA ARG A 110 -10.56 -5.30 -3.72
C ARG A 110 -9.09 -5.37 -3.32
N VAL A 111 -8.21 -4.57 -3.92
CA VAL A 111 -6.81 -4.54 -3.53
C VAL A 111 -6.53 -3.27 -2.74
N LEU A 112 -6.18 -3.45 -1.48
CA LEU A 112 -5.81 -2.38 -0.57
C LEU A 112 -4.31 -2.42 -0.32
N ALA A 113 -3.68 -1.28 -0.12
CA ALA A 113 -2.27 -1.22 0.22
C ALA A 113 -2.03 -0.25 1.37
N ALA A 114 -1.21 -0.67 2.34
CA ALA A 114 -0.83 0.15 3.48
C ALA A 114 0.56 0.75 3.25
N LEU A 115 0.74 2.01 3.61
CA LEU A 115 2.04 2.69 3.61
C LEU A 115 2.21 3.49 4.90
N PRO A 116 3.30 3.32 5.67
CA PRO A 116 3.45 4.03 6.92
C PRO A 116 3.54 5.53 6.72
N VAL A 117 2.79 6.31 7.50
CA VAL A 117 2.76 7.78 7.33
C VAL A 117 4.12 8.42 7.61
N LYS A 118 4.80 7.95 8.67
CA LYS A 118 6.03 8.58 9.17
C LYS A 118 7.24 8.34 8.25
N THR A 119 7.33 7.16 7.65
CA THR A 119 8.52 6.71 6.91
C THR A 119 8.26 6.48 5.43
N GLY A 120 7.00 6.43 5.00
CA GLY A 120 6.59 6.12 3.64
C GLY A 120 6.48 7.31 2.69
N GLY A 121 6.76 8.55 3.13
CA GLY A 121 6.58 9.74 2.29
C GLY A 121 7.31 9.67 0.94
N ALA A 122 8.55 9.14 0.94
CA ALA A 122 9.35 8.96 -0.28
C ALA A 122 8.80 7.87 -1.22
N LEU A 123 7.92 7.00 -0.74
CA LEU A 123 7.33 5.90 -1.50
C LEU A 123 5.93 6.22 -2.03
N LEU A 124 5.35 7.38 -1.68
CA LEU A 124 4.02 7.78 -2.16
C LEU A 124 3.91 7.70 -3.68
N GLY A 125 4.93 8.17 -4.41
CA GLY A 125 4.97 8.11 -5.88
C GLY A 125 4.71 6.71 -6.41
N ALA A 126 5.32 5.69 -5.81
CA ALA A 126 5.16 4.31 -6.25
C ALA A 126 3.71 3.81 -6.20
N TYR A 127 2.91 4.28 -5.24
CA TYR A 127 1.51 3.88 -5.10
C TYR A 127 0.63 4.56 -6.16
N PHE A 128 0.81 5.87 -6.36
CA PHE A 128 0.08 6.61 -7.38
C PHE A 128 0.46 6.12 -8.79
N ASP A 129 1.75 5.89 -9.06
CA ASP A 129 2.24 5.35 -10.33
C ASP A 129 1.71 3.94 -10.60
N ALA A 130 1.55 3.12 -9.54
CA ALA A 130 0.93 1.81 -9.64
C ALA A 130 -0.59 1.84 -9.83
N GLY A 131 -1.24 3.01 -9.86
CA GLY A 131 -2.67 3.15 -10.09
C GLY A 131 -3.52 3.03 -8.83
N PHE A 132 -2.95 3.31 -7.66
CA PHE A 132 -3.70 3.37 -6.41
C PHE A 132 -4.17 4.79 -6.09
N ALA A 133 -5.35 4.89 -5.48
CA ALA A 133 -5.89 6.11 -4.89
C ALA A 133 -5.83 6.04 -3.36
N LEU A 134 -5.41 7.12 -2.71
CA LEU A 134 -5.40 7.26 -1.26
C LEU A 134 -6.84 7.42 -0.75
N CYS A 135 -7.32 6.52 0.12
CA CYS A 135 -8.70 6.52 0.57
C CYS A 135 -8.87 6.73 2.08
N ALA A 136 -7.85 6.43 2.89
CA ALA A 136 -7.93 6.66 4.34
C ALA A 136 -6.55 6.85 4.98
N MET A 137 -6.53 7.36 6.21
CA MET A 137 -5.35 7.40 7.09
C MET A 137 -5.73 6.82 8.45
N ARG A 138 -5.18 5.65 8.82
CA ARG A 138 -5.54 4.97 10.08
C ARG A 138 -4.49 4.01 10.58
N GLY A 139 -4.54 3.72 11.87
CA GLY A 139 -3.78 2.62 12.46
C GLY A 139 -4.31 1.26 12.00
N LEU A 140 -3.42 0.29 11.92
CA LEU A 140 -3.74 -1.14 11.80
C LEU A 140 -3.21 -1.84 13.07
N PHE A 141 -3.50 -3.12 13.29
CA PHE A 141 -3.03 -3.81 14.51
C PHE A 141 -1.51 -3.73 14.66
N GLU A 142 -1.02 -3.21 15.80
CA GLU A 142 0.41 -2.96 16.11
C GLU A 142 1.13 -2.06 15.08
N LEU A 143 0.36 -1.39 14.22
CA LEU A 143 0.83 -0.55 13.14
C LEU A 143 0.37 0.88 13.42
N ARG A 144 1.30 1.84 13.37
CA ARG A 144 1.01 3.27 13.52
C ARG A 144 0.05 3.76 12.42
N PRO A 145 -0.37 5.03 12.36
CA PRO A 145 -1.16 5.49 11.22
C PRO A 145 -0.46 5.20 9.87
N HIS A 146 -1.20 4.55 8.99
CA HIS A 146 -0.83 4.25 7.60
C HIS A 146 -1.76 5.01 6.67
N TYR A 147 -1.20 5.46 5.55
CA TYR A 147 -1.98 5.73 4.36
C TYR A 147 -2.54 4.40 3.87
N ILE A 148 -3.86 4.36 3.67
CA ILE A 148 -4.56 3.22 3.08
C ILE A 148 -4.97 3.61 1.68
N PHE A 149 -4.51 2.81 0.73
CA PHE A 149 -4.72 2.99 -0.69
C PHE A 149 -5.66 1.93 -1.21
N LEU A 150 -6.50 2.27 -2.18
CA LEU A 150 -7.31 1.34 -2.97
C LEU A 150 -6.78 1.32 -4.41
N TYR A 151 -6.59 0.12 -4.96
CA TYR A 151 -6.27 -0.04 -6.37
C TYR A 151 -7.46 0.40 -7.24
N ALA A 152 -7.24 1.40 -8.08
CA ALA A 152 -8.25 1.97 -8.95
C ALA A 152 -7.61 2.30 -10.32
N PRO A 153 -7.20 1.28 -11.09
CA PRO A 153 -6.52 1.48 -12.35
C PRO A 153 -7.41 2.23 -13.33
N GLY A 154 -6.90 3.30 -13.93
CA GLY A 154 -7.67 4.17 -14.83
C GLY A 154 -8.65 5.11 -14.12
N GLY A 155 -8.66 5.12 -12.78
CA GLY A 155 -9.34 6.13 -11.98
C GLY A 155 -8.65 7.49 -12.12
N CYS A 156 -8.94 8.20 -13.21
CA CYS A 156 -8.43 9.54 -13.44
C CYS A 156 -9.49 10.56 -13.02
N ALA A 157 -9.17 11.37 -12.02
CA ALA A 157 -9.95 12.56 -11.69
C ALA A 157 -9.02 13.76 -11.58
N ALA A 158 -9.46 14.90 -12.11
CA ALA A 158 -8.74 16.15 -11.92
C ALA A 158 -8.75 16.51 -10.43
N PRO A 159 -7.59 16.75 -9.81
CA PRO A 159 -7.53 17.21 -8.42
C PRO A 159 -8.26 18.55 -8.27
N GLN A 160 -9.13 18.63 -7.28
CA GLN A 160 -9.88 19.85 -6.92
C GLN A 160 -9.14 20.68 -5.85
N ALA A 161 -8.33 20.01 -5.03
CA ALA A 161 -7.50 20.63 -4.01
C ALA A 161 -6.14 19.93 -3.93
N TRP A 162 -5.14 20.63 -3.42
CA TRP A 162 -3.81 20.08 -3.18
C TRP A 162 -3.42 20.33 -1.73
N LEU A 163 -3.13 19.26 -0.99
CA LEU A 163 -2.67 19.35 0.38
C LEU A 163 -1.23 18.83 0.50
N PRO A 164 -0.37 19.44 1.33
CA PRO A 164 0.95 18.88 1.62
C PRO A 164 0.82 17.47 2.18
N ALA A 165 1.61 16.52 1.68
CA ALA A 165 1.67 15.16 2.19
C ALA A 165 2.10 15.12 3.68
N ALA A 166 2.86 16.12 4.12
CA ALA A 166 3.26 16.28 5.51
C ALA A 166 2.11 16.76 6.42
N ASP A 167 1.06 17.38 5.88
CA ASP A 167 -0.12 17.80 6.65
C ASP A 167 -1.10 16.64 6.82
N THR A 168 -0.67 15.70 7.65
CA THR A 168 -1.40 14.46 7.96
C THR A 168 -2.75 14.73 8.62
N LEU A 169 -2.92 15.84 9.31
CA LEU A 169 -4.18 16.23 9.94
C LEU A 169 -5.18 16.68 8.88
N ALA A 170 -4.80 17.61 8.00
CA ALA A 170 -5.67 18.07 6.93
C ALA A 170 -6.03 16.94 5.96
N LEU A 171 -5.06 16.09 5.61
CA LEU A 171 -5.31 14.91 4.78
C LEU A 171 -6.28 13.93 5.44
N SER A 172 -6.07 13.56 6.71
CA SER A 172 -6.96 12.61 7.38
C SER A 172 -8.39 13.13 7.49
N ARG A 173 -8.57 14.44 7.73
CA ARG A 173 -9.89 15.08 7.74
C ARG A 173 -10.57 15.05 6.38
N ALA A 174 -9.85 15.40 5.32
CA ALA A 174 -10.40 15.40 3.97
C ALA A 174 -10.83 13.99 3.53
N LEU A 175 -10.01 12.97 3.82
CA LEU A 175 -10.33 11.57 3.53
C LEU A 175 -11.54 11.10 4.35
N ALA A 176 -11.64 11.48 5.63
CA ALA A 176 -12.79 11.17 6.47
C ALA A 176 -14.09 11.84 5.99
N GLN A 177 -14.00 12.95 5.27
CA GLN A 177 -15.12 13.65 4.63
C GLN A 177 -15.46 13.10 3.23
N GLY A 178 -14.80 12.01 2.80
CA GLY A 178 -15.10 11.31 1.55
C GLY A 178 -14.26 11.75 0.34
N ALA A 179 -13.23 12.60 0.53
CA ALA A 179 -12.27 12.84 -0.53
C ALA A 179 -11.37 11.62 -0.77
N ALA A 180 -10.81 11.53 -1.98
CA ALA A 180 -9.75 10.60 -2.33
C ALA A 180 -8.50 11.37 -2.78
N GLY A 181 -7.32 10.91 -2.39
CA GLY A 181 -6.09 11.33 -3.03
C GLY A 181 -5.91 10.59 -4.35
N VAL A 182 -5.88 11.32 -5.46
CA VAL A 182 -5.88 10.77 -6.83
C VAL A 182 -4.64 11.14 -7.62
N ALA A 183 -3.83 12.06 -7.10
CA ALA A 183 -2.61 12.51 -7.75
C ALA A 183 -1.56 12.91 -6.72
N LEU A 184 -0.32 12.98 -7.20
CA LEU A 184 0.82 13.40 -6.41
C LEU A 184 1.66 14.37 -7.24
N ARG A 185 2.16 15.44 -6.63
CA ARG A 185 3.11 16.36 -7.28
C ARG A 185 4.21 16.77 -6.32
N GLN A 186 5.40 16.97 -6.86
CA GLN A 186 6.50 17.61 -6.12
C GLN A 186 6.40 19.13 -6.29
N CYS A 187 6.44 19.86 -5.17
CA CYS A 187 6.53 21.31 -5.13
C CYS A 187 7.77 21.74 -4.33
N ALA A 188 8.11 23.03 -4.37
CA ALA A 188 9.22 23.57 -3.58
C ALA A 188 9.07 23.29 -2.06
N ALA A 189 7.84 23.31 -1.55
CA ALA A 189 7.50 22.99 -0.16
C ALA A 189 7.36 21.47 0.12
N GLY A 190 7.68 20.61 -0.85
CA GLY A 190 7.61 19.15 -0.76
C GLY A 190 6.45 18.51 -1.53
N MET A 191 6.20 17.23 -1.24
CA MET A 191 5.18 16.43 -1.89
C MET A 191 3.77 16.91 -1.51
N HIS A 192 2.88 17.02 -2.49
CA HIS A 192 1.47 17.35 -2.30
C HIS A 192 0.57 16.29 -2.90
N VAL A 193 -0.49 15.94 -2.18
CA VAL A 193 -1.54 15.02 -2.62
C VAL A 193 -2.69 15.82 -3.21
N GLY A 194 -3.06 15.49 -4.45
CA GLY A 194 -4.21 16.03 -5.14
C GLY A 194 -5.47 15.29 -4.70
N LEU A 195 -6.43 16.02 -4.13
CA LEU A 195 -7.67 15.49 -3.61
C LEU A 195 -8.83 15.67 -4.59
N CYS A 196 -9.75 14.71 -4.60
CA CYS A 196 -10.98 14.76 -5.37
C CYS A 196 -12.15 14.20 -4.56
N THR A 197 -13.27 14.93 -4.52
CA THR A 197 -14.50 14.54 -3.80
C THR A 197 -15.49 13.77 -4.66
N SER A 198 -15.39 13.90 -5.99
CA SER A 198 -16.20 13.15 -6.95
C SER A 198 -15.62 11.79 -7.31
N PHE A 199 -14.41 11.49 -6.82
CA PHE A 199 -13.79 10.18 -6.97
C PHE A 199 -14.54 9.18 -6.08
N LYS A 200 -15.54 8.51 -6.68
CA LYS A 200 -16.31 7.47 -6.02
C LYS A 200 -15.42 6.24 -5.85
N ILE A 201 -14.68 6.20 -4.73
CA ILE A 201 -13.95 5.01 -4.24
C ILE A 201 -14.89 3.78 -4.18
N ALA A 202 -16.21 4.01 -4.12
CA ALA A 202 -17.22 2.99 -4.34
C ALA A 202 -18.47 3.54 -5.09
N GLN A 203 -18.48 3.49 -6.42
CA GLN A 203 -19.68 3.21 -7.24
C GLN A 203 -19.27 2.56 -8.57
N ASN A 204 -18.46 1.51 -8.52
CA ASN A 204 -18.40 0.59 -9.64
C ASN A 204 -19.42 -0.54 -9.34
N PRO A 205 -20.55 -0.64 -10.07
CA PRO A 205 -21.66 -1.55 -9.76
C PRO A 205 -21.30 -3.04 -9.91
N ARG A 206 -20.07 -3.38 -10.26
CA ARG A 206 -19.51 -4.75 -10.18
C ARG A 206 -18.99 -5.13 -8.78
N PHE A 207 -19.13 -4.25 -7.79
CA PHE A 207 -18.46 -4.38 -6.48
C PHE A 207 -19.42 -4.24 -5.28
N CYS A 208 -20.68 -4.62 -5.46
CA CYS A 208 -21.64 -4.86 -4.39
C CYS A 208 -21.57 -6.34 -3.96
N VAL A 209 -21.34 -6.56 -2.65
CA VAL A 209 -21.87 -7.70 -1.90
C VAL A 209 -22.44 -7.13 -0.62
#